data_AF-A0AAV0AIF9-F1
#
_entry.id   AF-A0AAV0AIF9-F1
#
_cell.length_a   1.000
_cell.length_b   1.000
_cell.length_c   1.000
_cell.angle_alpha   90.00
_cell.angle_beta   90.00
_cell.angle_gamma   90.00
#
_symmetry.space_group_name_H-M   'P 1'
#
loop_
_entity.id
_entity.type
_entity.pdbx_description
1 polymer ?
#
loop_
_entity_poly.entity_id
_entity_poly.type
_entity_poly.pdbx_seq_one_letter_code
_entity_poly.pdbx_strand_id
1 'polypeptide(L)'
;LLLLFSFKGIVSSDFFCPNLSTLSNRLGLNKNLAGVTFLGFGNGTPDVFSTFVAMRSGTGSLAIGELIGAASFIESMVLGSMFLIKTFQVDQILFTRDLGFFTLAILLIIIIITNGRILSWEANVLIILYMIYVITVGLGTWYNNHRQSKIKLIQRVRTKFLDEPKTSP
;
A
#
# COMPACT_ATOMS: atom_id res chain seq x y z
N LEU A 1 22.46 12.41 6.02
CA LEU A 1 21.16 11.69 5.96
C LEU A 1 19.97 12.64 5.78
N LEU A 2 19.78 13.65 6.63
CA LEU A 2 18.69 14.63 6.48
C LEU A 2 18.67 15.34 5.12
N LEU A 3 19.84 15.77 4.62
CA LEU A 3 19.97 16.35 3.27
C LEU A 3 19.48 15.42 2.15
N LEU A 4 19.77 14.12 2.24
CA LEU A 4 19.31 13.14 1.23
C LEU A 4 17.80 12.98 1.28
N PHE A 5 17.22 12.95 2.48
CA PHE A 5 15.77 12.82 2.65
C PHE A 5 15.05 14.09 2.14
N SER A 6 15.56 15.28 2.47
CA SER A 6 15.03 16.56 1.98
C SER A 6 15.16 16.68 0.48
N PHE A 7 16.30 16.30 -0.11
CA PHE A 7 16.50 16.32 -1.55
C PHE A 7 15.54 15.37 -2.27
N LYS A 8 15.40 14.13 -1.77
CA LYS A 8 14.44 13.15 -2.32
C LYS A 8 13.00 13.67 -2.23
N GLY A 9 12.65 14.35 -1.13
CA GLY A 9 11.36 14.99 -0.94
C GLY A 9 11.09 16.11 -1.95
N ILE A 10 12.05 17.02 -2.13
CA ILE A 10 11.95 18.14 -3.09
C ILE A 10 11.84 17.61 -4.52
N VAL A 11 12.71 16.68 -4.92
CA VAL A 11 12.68 16.09 -6.26
C VAL A 11 11.35 15.37 -6.52
N SER A 12 10.83 14.63 -5.53
CA SER A 12 9.53 13.97 -5.65
C SER A 12 8.38 14.97 -5.80
N SER A 13 8.38 16.03 -4.97
CA SER A 13 7.36 17.08 -5.02
C SER A 13 7.36 17.83 -6.35
N ASP A 14 8.53 18.27 -6.81
CA ASP A 14 8.62 19.26 -7.88
C ASP A 14 8.71 18.60 -9.26
N PHE A 15 9.21 17.38 -9.36
CA PHE A 15 9.35 16.67 -10.62
C PHE A 15 8.42 15.44 -10.69
N PHE A 16 8.37 14.59 -9.66
CA PHE A 16 7.63 13.33 -9.78
C PHE A 16 6.10 13.54 -9.78
N CYS A 17 5.55 14.31 -8.83
CA CYS A 17 4.11 14.56 -8.72
C CYS A 17 3.48 15.26 -9.93
N PRO A 18 4.07 16.32 -10.52
CA PRO A 18 3.51 16.98 -11.71
C PRO A 18 3.55 16.08 -12.95
N ASN A 19 4.63 15.30 -13.11
CA ASN A 19 4.75 14.34 -14.21
C ASN A 19 3.71 13.22 -14.08
N LEU A 20 3.46 12.72 -12.86
CA LEU A 20 2.38 11.78 -12.59
C LEU A 20 1.00 12.34 -12.98
N SER A 21 0.71 13.60 -12.61
CA SER A 21 -0.55 14.23 -12.99
C SER A 21 -0.69 14.36 -14.50
N THR A 22 0.39 14.67 -15.21
CA THR A 22 0.40 14.78 -16.68
C THR A 22 0.19 13.42 -17.35
N LEU A 23 0.84 12.38 -16.84
CA LEU A 23 0.69 11.01 -17.32
C LEU A 23 -0.73 10.48 -17.05
N SER A 24 -1.28 10.77 -15.87
CA SER A 24 -2.68 10.45 -15.52
C SER A 24 -3.66 11.05 -16.51
N ASN A 25 -3.48 12.33 -16.88
CA ASN A 25 -4.34 13.01 -17.85
C ASN A 25 -4.24 12.38 -19.25
N ARG A 26 -3.03 11.96 -19.68
CA ARG A 26 -2.84 11.31 -21.00
C ARG A 26 -3.42 9.91 -21.05
N LEU A 27 -3.35 9.16 -19.95
CA LEU A 27 -3.85 7.79 -19.86
C LEU A 27 -5.35 7.72 -19.49
N GLY A 28 -6.01 8.85 -19.28
CA GLY A 28 -7.41 8.90 -18.84
C GLY A 28 -7.65 8.33 -17.43
N LEU A 29 -6.59 8.22 -16.62
CA LEU A 29 -6.67 7.72 -15.26
C LEU A 29 -7.02 8.87 -14.30
N ASN A 30 -7.71 8.55 -13.21
CA ASN A 30 -7.85 9.47 -12.10
C ASN A 30 -6.49 9.66 -11.41
N LYS A 31 -6.15 10.91 -11.06
CA LYS A 31 -4.89 11.28 -10.39
C LYS A 31 -4.56 10.41 -9.18
N ASN A 32 -5.58 10.02 -8.41
CA ASN A 32 -5.39 9.16 -7.24
C ASN A 32 -4.94 7.75 -7.64
N LEU A 33 -5.53 7.18 -8.69
CA LEU A 33 -5.19 5.84 -9.17
C LEU A 33 -3.79 5.85 -9.81
N ALA A 34 -3.50 6.86 -10.64
CA ALA A 34 -2.17 7.04 -11.21
C ALA A 34 -1.10 7.22 -10.12
N GLY A 35 -1.39 8.02 -9.10
CA GLY A 35 -0.53 8.18 -7.93
C GLY A 35 -0.24 6.85 -7.25
N VAL A 36 -1.27 6.09 -6.85
CA VAL A 36 -1.08 4.81 -6.16
C VAL A 36 -0.30 3.81 -7.01
N THR A 37 -0.62 3.68 -8.31
CA THR A 37 0.03 2.70 -9.19
C THR A 37 1.47 3.10 -9.54
N PHE A 38 1.68 4.30 -10.07
CA PHE A 38 3.00 4.70 -10.55
C PHE A 38 3.96 5.08 -9.43
N LEU A 39 3.49 5.60 -8.28
CA LEU A 39 4.35 5.77 -7.11
C LEU A 39 4.80 4.42 -6.56
N GLY A 40 3.88 3.45 -6.48
CA GLY A 40 4.19 2.08 -6.07
C GLY A 40 5.21 1.42 -7.01
N PHE A 41 4.97 1.51 -8.33
CA PHE A 41 5.91 1.00 -9.33
C PHE A 41 7.25 1.73 -9.31
N GLY A 42 7.25 3.07 -9.25
CA GLY A 42 8.45 3.89 -9.29
C GLY A 42 9.37 3.61 -8.10
N ASN A 43 8.79 3.38 -6.92
CA ASN A 43 9.57 3.04 -5.73
C ASN A 43 10.08 1.59 -5.77
N GLY A 44 9.23 0.62 -6.13
CA GLY A 44 9.58 -0.80 -6.03
C GLY A 44 10.44 -1.34 -7.19
N THR A 45 10.42 -0.70 -8.35
CA THR A 45 11.13 -1.20 -9.54
C THR A 45 12.66 -1.25 -9.35
N PRO A 46 13.33 -0.18 -8.88
CA PRO A 46 14.77 -0.21 -8.60
C PRO A 46 15.15 -1.27 -7.56
N ASP A 47 14.34 -1.43 -6.51
CA ASP A 47 14.58 -2.38 -5.43
C ASP A 47 14.54 -3.83 -5.94
N VAL A 48 13.58 -4.16 -6.80
CA VAL A 48 13.47 -5.47 -7.44
C VAL A 48 14.67 -5.75 -8.34
N PHE A 49 15.11 -4.77 -9.14
CA PHE A 49 16.29 -4.94 -10.00
C PHE A 49 17.58 -5.12 -9.19
N SER A 50 17.78 -4.32 -8.14
CA SER A 50 18.92 -4.43 -7.23
C SER A 50 18.95 -5.82 -6.58
N THR A 51 17.81 -6.26 -6.05
CA THR A 51 17.67 -7.58 -5.42
C THR A 51 17.94 -8.70 -6.41
N PHE A 52 17.43 -8.61 -7.64
CA PHE A 52 17.66 -9.61 -8.68
C PHE A 52 19.15 -9.75 -9.04
N VAL A 53 19.86 -8.63 -9.18
CA VAL A 53 21.31 -8.63 -9.46
C VAL A 53 22.10 -9.22 -8.28
N ALA A 54 21.72 -8.89 -7.05
CA ALA A 54 22.36 -9.42 -5.85
C ALA A 54 22.11 -10.93 -5.67
N MET A 55 20.90 -11.40 -5.97
CA MET A 55 20.56 -12.83 -5.98
C MET A 55 21.45 -13.60 -6.97
N ARG A 56 21.72 -13.03 -8.16
CA ARG A 56 22.60 -13.65 -9.16
C ARG A 56 24.08 -13.60 -8.77
N SER A 57 24.48 -12.60 -7.98
CA SER A 57 25.85 -12.42 -7.49
C SER A 57 26.18 -13.27 -6.25
N GLY A 58 25.23 -14.10 -5.77
CA GLY A 58 25.41 -14.96 -4.60
C GLY A 58 25.22 -14.25 -3.26
N THR A 59 24.80 -12.98 -3.25
CA THR A 59 24.53 -12.18 -2.04
C THR A 59 23.04 -12.04 -1.73
N GLY A 60 22.26 -13.04 -2.13
CA GLY A 60 20.79 -13.03 -2.01
C GLY A 60 20.25 -12.81 -0.60
N SER A 61 20.84 -13.46 0.41
CA SER A 61 20.41 -13.30 1.81
C SER A 61 20.61 -11.87 2.31
N LEU A 62 21.67 -11.18 1.86
CA LEU A 62 21.92 -9.78 2.21
C LEU A 62 20.91 -8.86 1.51
N ALA A 63 20.62 -9.13 0.23
CA ALA A 63 19.65 -8.36 -0.55
C ALA A 63 18.23 -8.44 0.04
N ILE A 64 17.82 -9.61 0.50
CA ILE A 64 16.53 -9.79 1.18
C ILE A 64 16.51 -9.02 2.50
N GLY A 65 17.62 -9.00 3.26
CA GLY A 65 17.74 -8.21 4.48
C GLY A 65 17.62 -6.70 4.23
N GLU A 66 18.26 -6.20 3.17
CA GLU A 66 18.12 -4.81 2.71
C GLU A 66 16.67 -4.49 2.34
N LEU A 67 16.00 -5.36 1.58
CA LEU A 67 14.62 -5.18 1.14
C LEU A 67 13.63 -5.09 2.32
N ILE A 68 13.73 -6.00 3.29
CA ILE A 68 12.87 -5.99 4.49
C ILE A 68 13.14 -4.76 5.35
N GLY A 69 14.42 -4.41 5.51
CA GLY A 69 14.84 -3.24 6.28
C GLY A 69 14.30 -1.95 5.69
N ALA A 70 14.42 -1.79 4.36
CA ALA A 70 13.90 -0.64 3.63
C ALA A 70 12.37 -0.53 3.74
N ALA A 71 11.64 -1.64 3.56
CA ALA A 71 10.18 -1.67 3.67
C ALA A 71 9.71 -1.28 5.09
N SER A 72 10.30 -1.89 6.12
CA SER A 72 9.95 -1.63 7.52
C SER A 72 10.29 -0.19 7.95
N PHE A 73 11.40 0.35 7.45
CA PHE A 73 11.79 1.75 7.70
C PHE A 73 10.81 2.73 7.06
N ILE A 74 10.44 2.51 5.81
CA ILE A 74 9.48 3.40 5.11
C ILE A 74 8.13 3.34 5.81
N GLU A 75 7.60 2.16 6.13
CA GLU A 75 6.31 2.05 6.81
C GLU A 75 6.31 2.73 8.18
N SER A 76 7.34 2.50 9.00
CA SER A 76 7.42 3.12 10.33
C SER A 76 7.54 4.65 10.26
N MET A 77 8.36 5.19 9.35
CA MET A 77 8.49 6.64 9.16
C MET A 77 7.20 7.27 8.63
N VAL A 78 6.55 6.62 7.66
CA VAL A 78 5.33 7.13 7.02
C VAL A 78 4.15 7.07 7.99
N LEU A 79 3.95 5.96 8.70
CA LEU A 79 2.92 5.84 9.72
C LEU A 79 3.19 6.78 10.90
N GLY A 80 4.42 6.80 11.41
CA GLY A 80 4.82 7.66 12.53
C GLY A 80 4.63 9.15 12.23
N SER A 81 5.00 9.60 11.04
CA SER A 81 4.78 10.99 10.62
C SER A 81 3.30 11.32 10.43
N MET A 82 2.50 10.40 9.88
CA MET A 82 1.05 10.59 9.77
C MET A 82 0.38 10.80 11.14
N PHE A 83 0.76 10.01 12.14
CA PHE A 83 0.25 10.15 13.51
C PHE A 83 0.56 11.52 14.14
N LEU A 84 1.74 12.09 13.84
CA LEU A 84 2.15 13.39 14.37
C LEU A 84 1.45 14.59 13.70
N ILE A 85 1.18 14.49 12.39
CA ILE A 85 0.66 15.62 11.61
C ILE A 85 -0.85 15.75 11.72
N LYS A 86 -1.60 14.64 11.71
CA LYS A 86 -3.06 14.69 11.64
C LYS A 86 -3.71 13.50 12.34
N THR A 87 -4.73 13.78 13.16
CA THR A 87 -5.62 12.73 13.68
C THR A 87 -6.41 12.11 12.53
N PHE A 88 -5.90 11.00 12.00
CA PHE A 88 -6.56 10.25 10.95
C PHE A 88 -7.43 9.15 11.59
N GLN A 89 -8.71 9.10 11.22
CA GLN A 89 -9.58 7.98 11.60
C GLN A 89 -9.29 6.81 10.65
N VAL A 90 -8.38 5.93 11.06
CA VAL A 90 -8.10 4.67 10.35
C VAL A 90 -9.13 3.63 10.79
N ASP A 91 -9.68 2.89 9.84
CA ASP A 91 -10.48 1.71 10.15
C ASP A 91 -9.55 0.65 10.77
N GLN A 92 -9.68 0.45 12.08
CA GLN A 92 -8.80 -0.41 12.87
C GLN A 92 -8.75 -1.84 12.32
N ILE A 93 -9.85 -2.33 11.73
CA ILE A 93 -9.94 -3.68 11.18
C ILE A 93 -9.07 -3.81 9.93
N LEU A 94 -9.12 -2.83 9.03
CA LEU A 94 -8.29 -2.82 7.82
C LEU A 94 -6.82 -2.67 8.18
N PHE A 95 -6.51 -1.75 9.10
CA PHE A 95 -5.14 -1.51 9.54
C PHE A 95 -4.51 -2.72 10.22
N THR A 96 -5.20 -3.35 11.18
CA THR A 96 -4.70 -4.55 11.87
C THR A 96 -4.55 -5.73 10.92
N ARG A 97 -5.42 -5.87 9.92
CA ARG A 97 -5.28 -6.89 8.88
C ARG A 97 -3.99 -6.68 8.08
N ASP A 98 -3.77 -5.48 7.55
CA ASP A 98 -2.63 -5.20 6.68
C ASP A 98 -1.31 -5.33 7.46
N LEU A 99 -1.26 -4.81 8.70
CA LEU A 99 -0.10 -4.96 9.59
C LEU A 99 0.13 -6.43 10.00
N GLY A 100 -0.93 -7.21 10.19
CA GLY A 100 -0.86 -8.63 10.52
C GLY A 100 -0.25 -9.46 9.39
N PHE A 101 -0.70 -9.26 8.15
CA PHE A 101 -0.12 -9.94 6.98
C PHE A 101 1.34 -9.52 6.75
N PHE A 102 1.67 -8.24 6.93
CA PHE A 102 3.04 -7.74 6.83
C PHE A 102 3.96 -8.40 7.87
N THR A 103 3.53 -8.44 9.13
CA THR A 103 4.28 -9.09 10.22
C THR A 103 4.48 -10.59 9.95
N LEU A 104 3.44 -11.28 9.48
CA LEU A 104 3.50 -12.69 9.11
C LEU A 104 4.51 -12.94 7.98
N ALA A 105 4.51 -12.08 6.96
CA ALA A 105 5.46 -12.19 5.85
C ALA A 105 6.91 -12.03 6.34
N ILE A 106 7.19 -11.03 7.20
CA ILE A 106 8.52 -10.83 7.79
C ILE A 106 8.95 -12.05 8.61
N LEU A 107 8.07 -12.59 9.45
CA LEU A 107 8.37 -13.77 10.26
C LEU A 107 8.74 -14.99 9.39
N LEU A 108 8.00 -15.24 8.32
CA LEU A 108 8.30 -16.33 7.40
C LEU A 108 9.65 -16.12 6.71
N ILE A 109 9.96 -14.90 6.29
CA ILE A 109 11.25 -14.61 5.66
C ILE A 109 12.41 -14.80 6.66
N ILE A 110 12.25 -14.41 7.93
CA ILE A 110 13.26 -14.65 8.97
C ILE A 110 13.52 -16.16 9.15
N ILE A 111 12.47 -16.98 9.16
CA ILE A 111 12.59 -18.44 9.25
C ILE A 111 13.35 -19.00 8.04
N ILE A 112 12.99 -18.57 6.82
CA ILE A 112 13.65 -19.01 5.58
C ILE A 112 15.14 -18.63 5.59
N ILE A 113 15.47 -17.42 6.02
CA ILE A 113 16.86 -16.96 6.11
C ILE A 113 17.65 -17.78 7.13
N THR A 114 17.04 -18.11 8.27
CA THR A 114 17.69 -18.90 9.34
C THR A 114 18.03 -20.32 8.88
N ASN A 115 17.25 -20.89 7.95
CA ASN A 115 17.52 -22.18 7.33
C ASN A 115 18.72 -22.16 6.36
N GLY A 116 19.23 -20.98 5.99
CA GLY A 116 20.45 -20.79 5.21
C GLY A 116 20.38 -21.20 3.74
N ARG A 117 19.22 -21.69 3.26
CA ARG A 117 18.95 -22.03 1.86
C ARG A 117 17.53 -21.63 1.51
N ILE A 118 17.36 -20.99 0.34
CA ILE A 118 16.04 -20.64 -0.19
C ILE A 118 15.61 -21.77 -1.12
N LEU A 119 14.65 -22.58 -0.69
CA LEU A 119 14.04 -23.64 -1.48
C LEU A 119 12.94 -23.07 -2.38
N SER A 120 12.74 -23.64 -3.57
CA SER A 120 11.68 -23.20 -4.50
C SER A 120 10.29 -23.31 -3.87
N TRP A 121 10.06 -24.25 -2.95
CA TRP A 121 8.80 -24.36 -2.21
C TRP A 121 8.56 -23.17 -1.28
N GLU A 122 9.60 -22.68 -0.57
CA GLU A 122 9.48 -21.53 0.33
C GLU A 122 9.13 -20.25 -0.43
N ALA A 123 9.69 -20.07 -1.62
CA ALA A 123 9.31 -18.97 -2.51
C ALA A 123 7.82 -19.07 -2.94
N ASN A 124 7.34 -20.28 -3.27
CA ASN A 124 5.93 -20.48 -3.61
C ASN A 124 4.99 -20.16 -2.43
N VAL A 125 5.38 -20.51 -1.20
CA VAL A 125 4.61 -20.17 0.00
C VAL A 125 4.45 -18.65 0.15
N LEU A 126 5.52 -17.88 -0.08
CA LEU A 126 5.46 -16.41 -0.03
C LEU A 126 4.56 -15.82 -1.12
N ILE A 127 4.58 -16.39 -2.34
CA ILE A 127 3.69 -15.97 -3.43
C ILE A 127 2.23 -16.28 -3.09
N ILE A 128 1.94 -17.47 -2.57
CA ILE A 128 0.59 -17.86 -2.15
C ILE A 128 0.09 -16.93 -1.04
N LEU A 129 0.94 -16.61 -0.07
CA LEU A 129 0.60 -15.66 0.99
C LEU A 129 0.24 -14.27 0.42
N TYR A 130 1.02 -13.79 -0.55
CA TYR A 130 0.72 -12.53 -1.23
C TYR A 130 -0.63 -12.59 -1.97
N MET A 131 -0.92 -13.69 -2.68
CA MET A 131 -2.20 -13.88 -3.36
C MET A 131 -3.38 -13.89 -2.36
N ILE A 132 -3.24 -14.57 -1.22
CA ILE A 132 -4.23 -14.58 -0.14
C ILE A 132 -4.45 -13.16 0.39
N TYR A 133 -3.38 -12.41 0.62
CA TYR A 133 -3.46 -11.02 1.06
C TYR A 133 -4.24 -10.17 0.04
N VAL A 134 -3.87 -10.21 -1.24
CA VAL A 134 -4.54 -9.44 -2.31
C VAL A 134 -6.02 -9.80 -2.43
N ILE A 135 -6.37 -11.09 -2.34
CA ILE A 135 -7.77 -11.54 -2.36
C ILE A 135 -8.52 -11.03 -1.13
N THR A 136 -7.93 -11.12 0.06
CA THR A 136 -8.56 -10.64 1.31
C THR A 136 -8.77 -9.13 1.28
N VAL A 137 -7.79 -8.37 0.76
CA VAL A 137 -7.88 -6.92 0.56
C VAL A 137 -8.94 -6.58 -0.49
N GLY A 138 -8.92 -7.26 -1.64
CA GLY A 138 -9.86 -7.05 -2.74
C GLY A 138 -11.30 -7.33 -2.33
N LEU A 139 -11.55 -8.48 -1.69
CA LEU A 139 -12.87 -8.85 -1.15
C LEU A 139 -13.32 -7.89 -0.04
N GLY A 140 -12.44 -7.53 0.89
CA GLY A 140 -12.74 -6.58 1.95
C GLY A 140 -13.09 -5.19 1.40
N THR A 141 -12.36 -4.73 0.38
CA THR A 141 -12.61 -3.45 -0.27
C THR A 141 -13.92 -3.48 -1.05
N TRP A 142 -14.16 -4.55 -1.83
CA TRP A 142 -15.40 -4.73 -2.58
C TRP A 142 -16.62 -4.77 -1.66
N TYR A 143 -16.55 -5.52 -0.56
CA TYR A 143 -17.61 -5.62 0.45
C TYR A 143 -17.90 -4.27 1.12
N ASN A 144 -16.84 -3.56 1.55
CA ASN A 144 -17.00 -2.27 2.20
C ASN A 144 -17.59 -1.22 1.23
N ASN A 145 -17.14 -1.21 -0.03
CA ASN A 145 -17.62 -0.26 -1.03
C ASN A 145 -19.09 -0.51 -1.42
N HIS A 146 -19.52 -1.77 -1.46
CA HIS A 146 -20.94 -2.14 -1.65
C HIS A 146 -21.81 -1.70 -0.47
N ARG A 147 -21.34 -1.87 0.77
CA ARG A 147 -22.06 -1.46 1.97
C ARG A 147 -22.22 0.06 2.04
N GLN A 148 -21.15 0.80 1.74
CA GLN A 148 -21.19 2.27 1.73
C GLN A 148 -22.13 2.84 0.66
N SER A 149 -22.22 2.19 -0.50
CA SER A 149 -23.15 2.59 -1.58
C SER A 149 -24.62 2.46 -1.15
N LYS A 150 -24.97 1.38 -0.43
CA LYS A 150 -26.32 1.18 0.11
C LYS A 150 -26.67 2.21 1.19
N ILE A 151 -25.73 2.52 2.10
CA ILE A 151 -25.94 3.51 3.17
C ILE A 151 -26.14 4.92 2.59
N LYS A 152 -25.33 5.33 1.61
CA LYS A 152 -25.49 6.62 0.93
C LYS A 152 -26.84 6.74 0.20
N LEU A 153 -27.32 5.65 -0.41
CA LEU A 153 -28.63 5.61 -1.05
C LEU A 153 -29.76 5.82 -0.04
N ILE A 154 -29.74 5.09 1.08
CA ILE A 154 -30.74 5.22 2.15
C ILE A 154 -30.74 6.62 2.76
N GLN A 155 -29.55 7.23 2.95
CA GLN A 155 -29.45 8.61 3.42
C GLN A 155 -30.05 9.61 2.43
N ARG A 156 -29.74 9.51 1.13
CA ARG A 156 -30.31 10.39 0.09
C ARG A 156 -31.83 10.30 0.02
N VAL A 157 -32.38 9.08 0.17
CA VAL A 157 -33.82 8.84 0.21
C VAL A 157 -34.43 9.48 1.47
N ARG A 158 -33.80 9.29 2.63
CA ARG A 158 -34.27 9.89 3.90
C ARG A 158 -34.25 11.42 3.88
N THR A 159 -33.21 12.04 3.33
CA THR A 159 -33.15 13.51 3.20
C THR A 159 -34.24 14.03 2.27
N LYS A 160 -34.49 13.36 1.13
CA LYS A 160 -35.61 13.73 0.25
C LYS A 160 -36.97 13.68 0.94
N PHE A 161 -37.22 12.69 1.79
CA PHE A 161 -38.48 12.58 2.54
C PHE A 161 -38.61 13.59 3.70
N LEU A 162 -37.50 14.15 4.19
CA LEU A 162 -37.52 15.19 5.23
C LEU A 162 -37.67 16.61 4.63
N ASP A 163 -37.26 16.79 3.37
CA ASP A 163 -37.40 18.04 2.62
C ASP A 163 -38.75 18.19 1.90
N GLU A 164 -39.58 17.13 1.83
CA GLU A 164 -40.97 17.25 1.37
C GLU A 164 -41.82 17.93 2.46
N PRO A 165 -42.39 19.13 2.20
CA PRO A 165 -43.27 19.78 3.15
C PRO A 165 -44.46 18.87 3.40
N LYS A 166 -44.74 18.56 4.67
CA LYS A 166 -45.97 17.87 5.06
C LYS A 166 -47.16 18.70 4.59
N THR A 167 -47.73 18.34 3.44
CA THR A 167 -49.08 18.73 3.07
C THR A 167 -50.02 17.96 4.01
N SER A 168 -50.32 18.61 5.13
CA SER A 168 -51.36 18.18 6.06
C SER A 168 -52.70 18.11 5.33
N PRO A 169 -53.48 17.02 5.47
CA PRO A 169 -54.89 17.06 5.13
C PRO A 169 -55.66 18.02 6.04
#